data_AF-A0A800IPT0-F1
#
_entry.id   AF-A0A800IPT0-F1
#
_cell.length_a   1.000
_cell.length_b   1.000
_cell.length_c   1.000
_cell.angle_alpha   90.00
_cell.angle_beta   90.00
_cell.angle_gamma   90.00
#
_symmetry.space_group_name_H-M   'P 1'
#
loop_
_entity.id
_entity.type
_entity.pdbx_description
1 polymer ?
#
loop_
_entity_poly.entity_id
_entity_poly.type
_entity_poly.pdbx_seq_one_letter_code
_entity_poly.pdbx_strand_id
1 'polypeptide(L)' 'MRNTISADQIKYYQENGYLIIEHFLNEGELDQWRQCTDEAVADRLGASVQVLTNQSDP' A
#
# COMPACT_ATOMS: atom_id res chain seq x y z
N MET A 1 -0.13 4.80 -12.52
CA MET A 1 -0.72 3.64 -11.84
C MET A 1 -1.21 2.75 -12.94
N ARG A 2 -0.79 1.50 -12.97
CA ARG A 2 -1.13 0.58 -14.07
C ARG A 2 -2.57 0.12 -13.91
N ASN A 3 -3.43 0.56 -14.82
CA ASN A 3 -4.88 0.29 -14.80
C ASN A 3 -5.34 -0.67 -15.91
N THR A 4 -4.41 -1.17 -16.73
CA THR A 4 -4.69 -2.13 -17.80
C THR A 4 -4.03 -3.47 -17.53
N ILE A 5 -4.79 -4.55 -17.68
CA ILE A 5 -4.34 -5.94 -17.55
C ILE A 5 -4.49 -6.66 -18.90
N SER A 6 -3.58 -7.61 -19.19
CA SER A 6 -3.65 -8.40 -20.42
C SER A 6 -4.62 -9.58 -20.30
N ALA A 7 -5.01 -10.16 -21.44
CA ALA A 7 -5.83 -11.37 -21.47
C ALA A 7 -5.19 -12.55 -20.71
N ASP A 8 -3.86 -12.67 -20.78
CA ASP A 8 -3.11 -13.71 -20.06
C ASP A 8 -3.14 -13.49 -18.54
N GLN A 9 -3.07 -12.23 -18.10
CA GLN A 9 -3.19 -11.89 -16.67
C GLN A 9 -4.61 -12.15 -16.14
N ILE A 10 -5.63 -11.92 -16.97
CA ILE A 10 -7.02 -12.27 -16.63
C ILE A 10 -7.16 -13.78 -16.46
N LYS A 11 -6.62 -14.56 -17.41
CA LYS A 11 -6.64 -16.02 -17.35
C LYS A 11 -5.90 -16.55 -16.12
N TYR A 12 -4.72 -16.00 -15.83
CA TYR A 12 -3.94 -16.35 -14.65
C TYR A 12 -4.72 -16.11 -13.35
N TYR A 13 -5.39 -14.96 -13.23
CA TYR A 13 -6.22 -14.64 -12.06
C TYR A 13 -7.39 -15.62 -11.91
N GLN A 14 -8.06 -15.98 -13.01
CA GLN A 14 -9.16 -16.95 -13.00
C GLN A 14 -8.73 -18.34 -12.55
N GLU A 15 -7.52 -18.77 -12.91
CA GLU A 15 -6.99 -20.10 -12.58
C GLU A 15 -6.37 -20.16 -11.17
N ASN A 16 -5.71 -19.08 -10.72
CA ASN A 16 -4.88 -19.09 -9.50
C ASN A 16 -5.47 -18.29 -8.33
N GLY A 17 -6.47 -17.44 -8.58
CA GLY A 17 -7.13 -16.62 -7.56
C GLY A 17 -6.34 -15.38 -7.12
N TYR A 18 -5.16 -15.13 -7.69
CA TYR A 18 -4.36 -13.93 -7.45
C TYR A 18 -3.64 -13.50 -8.73
N LEU A 19 -3.17 -12.25 -8.75
CA LEU A 19 -2.39 -11.69 -9.86
C LEU A 19 -1.32 -10.76 -9.31
N ILE A 20 -0.09 -10.91 -9.80
CA ILE A 20 1.02 -10.01 -9.48
C ILE A 20 1.14 -8.99 -10.62
N ILE A 21 1.09 -7.70 -10.27
CA ILE A 21 1.29 -6.61 -11.22
C ILE A 21 2.59 -5.90 -10.84
N GLU A 22 3.64 -6.14 -11.62
CA GLU A 22 4.90 -5.44 -11.46
C GLU A 22 4.76 -3.96 -11.82
N HIS A 23 5.49 -3.10 -11.10
CA HIS A 23 5.50 -1.65 -11.29
C HIS A 23 4.08 -1.05 -11.36
N PHE A 24 3.20 -1.53 -10.46
CA PHE A 24 1.82 -1.06 -10.38
C PHE A 24 1.75 0.46 -10.14
N LEU A 25 2.59 0.96 -9.24
CA LEU A 25 2.88 2.38 -9.10
C LEU A 25 4.23 2.67 -9.76
N ASN A 26 4.33 3.81 -10.44
CA ASN A 26 5.64 4.34 -10.80
C ASN A 26 6.32 4.96 -9.57
N GLU A 27 7.61 5.33 -9.69
CA GLU A 27 8.39 5.87 -8.57
C GLU A 27 7.74 7.11 -7.93
N GLY A 28 7.27 8.06 -8.73
CA GLY A 28 6.64 9.29 -8.22
C GLY A 28 5.29 9.03 -7.53
N GLU A 29 4.49 8.10 -8.05
CA GLU A 29 3.22 7.71 -7.42
C GLU A 29 3.44 6.91 -6.14
N LEU A 30 4.48 6.08 -6.09
CA LEU A 30 4.86 5.35 -4.89
C LEU A 30 5.31 6.31 -3.80
N ASP A 31 6.12 7.31 -4.13
CA ASP A 31 6.56 8.32 -3.18
C ASP A 31 5.40 9.16 -2.66
N GLN A 32 4.46 9.55 -3.53
CA GLN A 32 3.24 10.23 -3.11
C GLN A 32 2.41 9.35 -2.16
N TRP A 33 2.29 8.06 -2.44
CA TRP A 33 1.56 7.12 -1.60
C TRP A 33 2.21 6.97 -0.22
N ARG A 34 3.54 6.91 -0.17
CA ARG A 34 4.32 6.86 1.08
C ARG A 34 4.09 8.12 1.90
N GLN A 35 4.25 9.29 1.29
CA GLN A 35 4.03 10.57 1.97
C GLN A 35 2.60 10.66 2.54
N CYS A 36 1.58 10.36 1.74
CA CYS A 36 0.19 10.41 2.18
C CYS A 36 -0.09 9.43 3.33
N THR A 37 0.50 8.23 3.27
CA THR A 37 0.36 7.24 4.34
C THR A 37 1.05 7.71 5.62
N ASP A 38 2.26 8.26 5.51
CA ASP A 38 3.02 8.79 6.65
C ASP A 38 2.29 9.96 7.31
N GLU A 39 1.74 10.89 6.51
CA GLU A 39 0.89 11.99 6.98
C GLU A 39 -0.37 11.47 7.66
N ALA A 40 -1.11 10.55 7.05
CA ALA A 40 -2.32 9.97 7.65
C ALA A 40 -2.04 9.19 8.94
N VAL A 41 -0.92 8.48 9.01
CA VAL A 41 -0.46 7.80 10.22
C VAL A 41 -0.12 8.83 11.28
N ALA A 42 0.68 9.85 10.95
CA ALA A 42 1.06 10.92 11.87
C ALA A 42 -0.16 11.69 12.39
N ASP A 43 -1.14 12.01 11.55
CA ASP A 43 -2.38 12.67 11.94
C ASP A 43 -3.23 11.78 12.87
N ARG A 44 -3.33 10.48 12.57
CA ARG A 44 -4.06 9.52 13.41
C ARG A 44 -3.39 9.33 14.77
N LEU A 45 -2.06 9.36 14.78
CA LEU A 45 -1.21 9.09 15.93
C LEU A 45 -0.89 10.35 16.75
N GLY A 46 -1.03 11.53 16.15
CA GLY A 46 -0.66 12.85 16.67
C GLY A 46 -1.43 13.33 17.91
N ALA A 47 -2.40 12.54 18.40
CA ALA A 47 -3.09 12.77 19.67
C ALA A 47 -3.00 11.60 20.67
N SER A 48 -2.45 10.44 20.31
CA SER A 48 -2.61 9.21 21.12
C SER A 48 -1.44 8.21 21.11
N VAL A 49 -0.32 8.47 20.41
CA VAL A 49 0.87 7.58 20.43
C VAL A 49 1.40 7.30 21.83
N GLN A 50 1.40 8.31 22.71
CA GLN A 50 1.90 8.12 24.08
C GLN A 50 0.99 7.23 24.95
N VAL A 51 -0.24 6.94 24.53
CA VAL A 51 -1.23 6.28 25.41
C VAL A 51 -1.68 4.90 24.90
N LEU A 52 -1.52 4.58 23.61
CA LEU A 52 -2.18 3.40 23.01
C LEU A 52 -1.27 2.44 22.21
N THR A 53 0.06 2.52 22.32
CA THR A 53 0.94 1.56 21.63
C THR A 53 1.86 0.84 22.62
N ASN A 54 1.93 -0.49 22.51
CA ASN A 54 2.86 -1.34 23.27
C ASN A 54 4.27 -1.36 22.64
N GLN A 55 4.53 -0.47 21.70
CA GLN A 55 5.74 -0.44 20.88
C GLN A 55 6.98 0.08 21.66
N SER A 56 6.79 0.43 22.93
CA SER A 56 7.84 0.93 23.85
C SER A 56 8.08 0.01 25.06
N ASP A 57 7.45 -1.17 25.13
CA ASP A 57 7.74 -2.16 26.17
C ASP A 57 8.82 -3.14 25.63
N PRO A 58 10.06 -3.12 26.16
CA PRO A 58 11.20 -3.87 25.64
C PRO A 58 11.10 -5.39 25.84
#